data_AF-A0A806C3N4-F1
#
_entry.id   AF-A0A806C3N4-F1
#
_cell.length_a   1.000
_cell.length_b   1.000
_cell.length_c   1.000
_cell.angle_alpha   90.00
_cell.angle_beta   90.00
_cell.angle_gamma   90.00
#
_symmetry.space_group_name_H-M   'P 1'
#
loop_
_entity.id
_entity.type
_entity.pdbx_description
1 polymer ?
#
loop_
_entity_poly.entity_id
_entity_poly.type
_entity_poly.pdbx_seq_one_letter_code
_entity_poly.pdbx_strand_id
1 'polypeptide(L)'
;MSRIKNFFLKHGFSEDNIKMGFMEFNEEAYKESLYKYRAYISLTVYIKNIEKMEAVEKNIAELYNQGILISNSGGPRYYFDNINDIKPEMLADSIRNAKLAALEFAKHSSLKLGRIKNANQGYFEFLPIDGSLGAHERYPKKY
;
A
#
# COMPACT_ATOMS: atom_id res chain seq x y z
N MET A 1 -7.79 24.06 -6.32
CA MET A 1 -7.94 23.41 -4.99
C MET A 1 -9.38 23.01 -4.67
N SER A 2 -10.33 23.96 -4.59
CA SER A 2 -11.73 23.66 -4.25
C SER A 2 -12.41 22.61 -5.15
N ARG A 3 -12.12 22.60 -6.46
CA ARG A 3 -12.70 21.62 -7.41
C ARG A 3 -12.32 20.17 -7.12
N ILE A 4 -11.04 19.88 -6.85
CA ILE A 4 -10.57 18.52 -6.54
C ILE A 4 -11.19 18.04 -5.24
N LYS A 5 -11.20 18.90 -4.21
CA LYS A 5 -11.84 18.59 -2.93
C LYS A 5 -13.33 18.31 -3.11
N ASN A 6 -14.05 19.17 -3.82
CA ASN A 6 -15.48 19.01 -4.09
C ASN A 6 -15.79 17.71 -4.85
N PHE A 7 -14.91 17.29 -5.76
CA PHE A 7 -15.03 16.00 -6.43
C PHE A 7 -15.04 14.84 -5.42
N PHE A 8 -14.03 14.74 -4.54
CA PHE A 8 -14.01 13.70 -3.52
C PHE A 8 -15.20 13.80 -2.54
N LEU A 9 -15.61 15.01 -2.14
CA LEU A 9 -16.78 15.21 -1.28
C LEU A 9 -18.09 14.74 -1.95
N LYS A 10 -18.29 15.04 -3.24
CA LYS A 10 -19.44 14.57 -4.04
C LYS A 10 -19.51 13.04 -4.08
N HIS A 11 -18.36 12.38 -4.04
CA HIS A 11 -18.26 10.92 -3.97
C HIS A 11 -18.24 10.36 -2.54
N GLY A 12 -18.59 11.17 -1.54
CA GLY A 12 -18.83 10.71 -0.17
C GLY A 12 -17.56 10.46 0.66
N PHE A 13 -16.46 11.14 0.33
CA PHE A 13 -15.25 11.21 1.15
C PHE A 13 -15.42 12.34 2.18
N SER A 14 -14.87 12.16 3.38
CA SER A 14 -14.75 13.24 4.36
C SER A 14 -13.64 14.20 3.94
N GLU A 15 -13.78 15.48 4.29
CA GLU A 15 -12.70 16.45 4.16
C GLU A 15 -11.45 16.03 4.93
N ASP A 16 -11.61 15.41 6.10
CA ASP A 16 -10.48 14.98 6.94
C ASP A 16 -9.58 13.96 6.26
N ASN A 17 -10.13 13.22 5.29
CA ASN A 17 -9.43 12.20 4.52
C ASN A 17 -8.59 12.77 3.37
N ILE A 18 -8.76 14.05 3.04
CA ILE A 18 -8.08 14.70 1.91
C ILE A 18 -6.98 15.59 2.51
N LYS A 19 -5.73 15.14 2.40
CA LYS A 19 -4.57 15.88 2.91
C LYS A 19 -3.82 16.55 1.76
N MET A 20 -3.55 17.84 1.96
CA MET A 20 -2.62 18.57 1.10
C MET A 20 -1.20 18.21 1.48
N GLY A 21 -0.42 17.81 0.48
CA GLY A 21 1.02 17.59 0.64
C GLY A 21 1.82 18.85 0.28
N PHE A 22 3.04 18.64 -0.16
CA PHE A 22 3.91 19.72 -0.62
C PHE A 22 3.39 20.37 -1.91
N MET A 23 3.70 21.65 -2.05
CA MET A 23 3.61 22.39 -3.29
C MET A 23 5.02 22.64 -3.81
N GLU A 24 5.24 22.32 -5.08
CA GLU A 24 6.47 22.60 -5.79
C GLU A 24 6.21 23.72 -6.79
N PHE A 25 7.04 24.76 -6.77
CA PHE A 25 6.95 25.88 -7.69
C PHE A 25 8.26 25.98 -8.47
N ASN A 26 8.15 25.94 -9.79
CA ASN A 26 9.27 25.94 -10.70
C ASN A 26 9.16 27.13 -11.66
N GLU A 27 10.28 27.81 -11.85
CA GLU A 27 10.45 28.79 -12.91
C GLU A 27 11.03 28.09 -14.15
N GLU A 28 10.35 28.25 -15.29
CA GLU A 28 10.82 27.71 -16.55
C GLU A 28 11.98 28.59 -17.06
N ALA A 29 13.14 27.96 -17.26
CA ALA A 29 14.36 28.64 -17.71
C ALA A 29 14.40 28.84 -19.23
N TYR A 30 13.58 28.11 -19.99
CA TYR A 30 13.61 28.12 -21.45
C TYR A 30 12.87 29.35 -22.02
N LYS A 31 13.54 30.10 -22.91
CA LYS A 31 13.01 31.35 -23.48
C LYS A 31 11.70 31.17 -24.27
N GLU A 32 11.50 30.00 -24.87
CA GLU A 32 10.29 29.71 -25.67
C GLU A 32 9.17 29.04 -24.85
N SER A 33 9.33 28.91 -23.53
CA SER A 33 8.24 28.39 -22.70
C SER A 33 7.02 29.30 -22.77
N LEU A 34 5.86 28.73 -23.08
CA LEU A 34 4.58 29.44 -23.08
C LEU A 34 4.22 30.00 -21.69
N TYR A 35 4.69 29.34 -20.63
CA TYR A 35 4.46 29.75 -19.25
C TYR A 35 5.80 29.90 -18.52
N LYS A 36 5.98 31.03 -17.83
CA LYS A 36 7.21 31.30 -17.06
C LYS A 36 7.28 30.50 -15.75
N TYR A 37 6.14 30.11 -15.22
CA TYR A 37 6.04 29.43 -13.92
C TYR A 37 5.12 28.22 -14.01
N ARG A 38 5.45 27.18 -13.27
CA ARG A 38 4.63 25.98 -13.08
C ARG A 38 4.57 25.63 -11.61
N ALA A 39 3.39 25.22 -11.15
CA ALA A 39 3.21 24.70 -9.80
C ALA A 39 2.63 23.29 -9.84
N TYR A 40 3.18 22.40 -9.01
CA TYR A 40 2.64 21.08 -8.72
C TYR A 40 2.16 21.06 -7.28
N ILE A 41 0.98 20.51 -7.05
CA ILE A 41 0.42 20.34 -5.70
C ILE A 41 0.17 18.85 -5.51
N SER A 42 0.78 18.28 -4.48
CA SER A 42 0.46 16.92 -4.08
C SER A 42 -0.78 16.88 -3.19
N LEU A 43 -1.63 15.90 -3.44
CA LEU A 43 -2.83 15.61 -2.67
C LEU A 43 -2.84 14.12 -2.35
N THR A 44 -3.05 13.78 -1.08
CA THR A 44 -3.17 12.40 -0.64
C THR A 44 -4.55 12.18 -0.04
N VAL A 45 -5.24 11.16 -0.52
CA VAL A 45 -6.56 10.77 -0.02
C VAL A 45 -6.45 9.44 0.70
N TYR A 46 -6.91 9.39 1.95
CA TYR A 46 -6.90 8.19 2.79
C TYR A 46 -8.32 7.68 3.00
N ILE A 47 -8.59 6.41 2.71
CA ILE A 47 -9.90 5.81 2.94
C ILE A 47 -9.75 4.33 3.30
N LYS A 48 -10.56 3.84 4.25
CA LYS A 48 -10.63 2.40 4.58
C LYS A 48 -11.51 1.61 3.61
N ASN A 49 -12.52 2.26 3.03
CA ASN A 49 -13.44 1.64 2.10
C ASN A 49 -12.83 1.58 0.69
N ILE A 50 -12.37 0.38 0.31
CA ILE A 50 -11.73 0.09 -0.98
C ILE A 50 -12.72 0.32 -2.15
N GLU A 51 -13.96 -0.16 -2.01
CA GLU A 51 -14.99 -0.03 -3.06
C GLU A 51 -15.26 1.44 -3.41
N LYS A 52 -15.28 2.32 -2.42
CA LYS A 52 -15.42 3.78 -2.63
C LYS A 52 -14.23 4.35 -3.39
N MET A 53 -13.01 3.90 -3.12
CA MET A 53 -11.83 4.35 -3.84
C MET A 53 -11.88 3.91 -5.31
N GLU A 54 -12.18 2.64 -5.56
CA GLU A 54 -12.32 2.09 -6.92
C GLU A 54 -13.44 2.77 -7.72
N ALA A 55 -14.56 3.10 -7.06
CA ALA A 55 -15.65 3.84 -7.69
C ALA A 55 -15.23 5.25 -8.09
N VAL A 56 -14.44 5.94 -7.26
CA VAL A 56 -13.92 7.29 -7.58
C VAL A 56 -12.89 7.26 -8.69
N GLU A 57 -12.01 6.25 -8.70
CA GLU A 57 -10.98 6.11 -9.74
C GLU A 57 -11.59 6.05 -11.14
N LYS A 58 -12.72 5.34 -11.30
CA LYS A 58 -13.47 5.28 -12.57
C LYS A 58 -14.02 6.64 -13.02
N ASN A 59 -14.22 7.57 -12.10
CA ASN A 59 -14.76 8.91 -12.36
C ASN A 59 -13.68 10.00 -12.40
N ILE A 60 -12.39 9.64 -12.27
CA ILE A 60 -11.29 10.62 -12.25
C ILE A 60 -11.23 11.48 -13.52
N ALA A 61 -11.77 10.96 -14.63
CA ALA A 61 -11.88 11.68 -15.90
C ALA A 61 -12.74 12.95 -15.81
N GLU A 62 -13.66 13.04 -14.84
CA GLU A 62 -14.42 14.28 -14.56
C GLU A 62 -13.48 15.46 -14.25
N LEU A 63 -12.34 15.21 -13.60
CA LEU A 63 -11.37 16.25 -13.27
C LEU A 63 -10.63 16.76 -14.52
N TYR A 64 -10.29 15.87 -15.46
CA TYR A 64 -9.72 16.28 -16.75
C TYR A 64 -10.70 17.17 -17.54
N ASN A 65 -11.99 16.82 -17.54
CA ASN A 65 -13.04 17.63 -18.18
C ASN A 65 -13.20 19.01 -17.53
N GLN A 66 -12.79 19.18 -16.27
CA GLN A 66 -12.76 20.46 -15.57
C GLN A 66 -11.45 21.24 -15.77
N GLY A 67 -10.57 20.77 -16.65
CA GLY A 67 -9.25 21.35 -16.93
C GLY A 67 -8.20 21.03 -15.87
N ILE A 68 -8.44 20.06 -15.00
CA ILE A 68 -7.50 19.66 -13.95
C ILE A 68 -6.69 18.46 -14.45
N LEU A 69 -5.43 18.72 -14.76
CA LEU A 69 -4.48 17.67 -15.12
C LEU A 69 -3.94 17.02 -13.86
N ILE A 70 -4.23 15.73 -13.70
CA ILE A 70 -3.67 14.89 -12.64
C ILE A 70 -2.55 14.07 -13.27
N SER A 71 -1.33 14.29 -12.79
CA SER A 71 -0.22 13.38 -13.06
C SER A 71 -0.43 12.12 -12.22
N ASN A 72 -0.82 11.02 -12.86
CA ASN A 72 -0.99 9.75 -12.17
C ASN A 72 0.38 9.21 -11.74
N SER A 73 0.63 9.13 -10.43
CA SER A 73 1.86 8.59 -9.85
C SER A 73 1.75 7.09 -9.49
N GLY A 74 0.94 6.32 -10.21
CA GLY A 74 0.81 4.87 -10.04
C GLY A 74 -0.44 4.37 -9.32
N GLY A 75 -1.56 5.11 -9.38
CA GLY A 75 -2.86 4.66 -8.86
C GLY A 75 -2.96 4.62 -7.33
N PRO A 76 -4.10 4.13 -6.79
CA PRO A 76 -4.26 3.91 -5.35
C PRO A 76 -3.27 2.84 -4.84
N ARG A 77 -2.79 3.02 -3.61
CA ARG A 77 -2.03 2.01 -2.88
C ARG A 77 -2.89 1.44 -1.76
N TYR A 78 -2.93 0.12 -1.67
CA TYR A 78 -3.68 -0.62 -0.66
C TYR A 78 -2.73 -1.17 0.38
N TYR A 79 -3.10 -1.00 1.65
CA TYR A 79 -2.30 -1.39 2.80
C TYR A 79 -3.13 -2.28 3.72
N PHE A 80 -2.51 -3.31 4.30
CA PHE A 80 -3.17 -4.12 5.32
C PHE A 80 -2.91 -3.51 6.71
N ASP A 81 -3.93 -2.96 7.36
CA ASP A 81 -3.77 -2.22 8.62
C ASP A 81 -3.95 -3.08 9.89
N ASN A 82 -4.42 -4.32 9.77
CA ASN A 82 -4.74 -5.20 10.91
C ASN A 82 -3.71 -6.33 11.13
N ILE A 83 -2.44 -6.08 10.84
CA ILE A 83 -1.39 -7.10 10.99
C ILE A 83 -1.22 -7.60 12.43
N ASN A 84 -1.43 -6.74 13.42
CA ASN A 84 -1.21 -7.12 14.81
C ASN A 84 -2.21 -8.17 15.30
N ASP A 85 -3.41 -8.19 14.71
CA ASP A 85 -4.47 -9.13 15.09
C ASP A 85 -4.20 -10.54 14.56
N ILE A 86 -3.60 -10.64 13.36
CA ILE A 86 -3.36 -11.93 12.68
C ILE A 86 -1.97 -12.53 12.96
N LYS A 87 -1.01 -11.72 13.41
CA LYS A 87 0.37 -12.13 13.74
C LYS A 87 0.44 -13.39 14.64
N PRO A 88 -0.31 -13.49 15.76
CA PRO A 88 -0.22 -14.65 16.65
C PRO A 88 -0.64 -15.96 15.97
N GLU A 89 -1.73 -15.92 15.19
CA GLU A 89 -2.25 -17.09 14.47
C GLU A 89 -1.28 -17.54 13.37
N MET A 90 -0.80 -16.61 12.55
CA MET A 90 0.18 -16.93 11.49
C MET A 90 1.48 -17.52 12.05
N LEU A 91 1.92 -17.07 13.23
CA LEU A 91 3.10 -17.64 13.89
C LEU A 91 2.83 -19.06 14.38
N ALA A 92 1.69 -19.29 15.02
CA ALA A 92 1.30 -20.62 15.48
C ALA A 92 1.25 -21.61 14.29
N ASP A 93 0.69 -21.18 13.17
CA ASP A 93 0.60 -21.95 11.93
C ASP A 93 1.98 -22.26 11.37
N SER A 94 2.86 -21.26 11.32
CA SER A 94 4.24 -21.43 10.88
C SER A 94 5.01 -22.45 11.74
N ILE A 95 4.83 -22.41 13.06
CA ILE A 95 5.45 -23.37 13.99
C ILE A 95 4.88 -24.78 13.78
N ARG A 96 3.55 -24.92 13.60
CA ARG A 96 2.91 -26.21 13.31
C ARG A 96 3.44 -26.81 12.00
N ASN A 97 3.55 -26.00 10.96
CA ASN A 97 4.07 -26.42 9.65
C ASN A 97 5.55 -26.84 9.75
N ALA A 98 6.38 -26.08 10.47
CA ALA A 98 7.78 -26.45 10.70
C ALA A 98 7.91 -27.79 11.43
N LYS A 99 7.05 -28.06 12.42
CA LYS A 99 7.01 -29.34 13.13
C LYS A 99 6.60 -30.49 12.19
N LEU A 100 5.58 -30.30 11.37
CA LEU A 100 5.13 -31.30 10.39
C LEU A 100 6.25 -31.64 9.38
N ALA A 101 6.93 -30.62 8.85
CA ALA A 101 8.07 -30.81 7.96
C ALA A 101 9.21 -31.59 8.65
N ALA A 102 9.52 -31.27 9.91
CA ALA A 102 10.54 -31.98 10.67
C ALA A 102 10.18 -33.45 10.94
N LEU A 103 8.90 -33.75 11.18
CA LEU A 103 8.40 -35.12 11.35
C LEU A 103 8.52 -35.93 10.05
N GLU A 104 8.15 -35.35 8.90
CA GLU A 104 8.33 -36.00 7.59
C GLU A 104 9.81 -36.25 7.29
N PHE A 105 10.69 -35.28 7.58
CA PHE A 105 12.14 -35.47 7.42
C PHE A 105 12.67 -36.64 8.27
N ALA A 106 12.25 -36.73 9.53
CA ALA A 106 12.64 -37.81 10.43
C ALA A 106 12.18 -39.19 9.90
N LYS A 107 10.94 -39.27 9.40
CA LYS A 107 10.37 -40.49 8.80
C LYS A 107 11.17 -40.99 7.60
N HIS A 108 11.66 -40.08 6.75
CA HIS A 108 12.42 -40.43 5.54
C HIS A 108 13.94 -40.61 5.77
N SER A 109 14.47 -40.20 6.93
CA SER A 109 15.90 -40.27 7.25
C SER A 109 16.27 -41.38 8.24
N SER A 110 15.30 -42.15 8.73
CA SER A 110 15.50 -43.16 9.79
C SER A 110 16.07 -42.58 11.10
N LEU A 111 15.92 -41.26 11.30
CA LEU A 111 16.36 -40.54 12.50
C LEU A 111 15.15 -40.18 13.37
N LYS A 112 15.36 -39.98 14.67
CA LYS A 112 14.33 -39.52 15.61
C LYS A 112 14.34 -38.00 15.72
N LEU A 113 13.16 -37.38 15.76
CA LEU A 113 13.03 -35.95 16.02
C LEU A 113 13.41 -35.64 17.48
N GLY A 114 14.36 -34.72 17.66
CA GLY A 114 14.85 -34.28 18.98
C GLY A 114 14.21 -32.99 19.49
N ARG A 115 14.84 -32.39 20.51
CA ARG A 115 14.43 -31.08 21.06
C ARG A 115 14.79 -29.94 20.10
N ILE A 116 14.06 -28.82 20.19
CA ILE A 116 14.38 -27.59 19.44
C ILE A 116 15.77 -27.11 19.89
N LYS A 117 16.70 -26.99 18.92
CA LYS A 117 18.04 -26.44 19.14
C LYS A 117 18.06 -24.92 18.97
N ASN A 118 17.43 -24.43 17.91
CA ASN A 118 17.34 -23.02 17.54
C ASN A 118 15.94 -22.72 17.02
N ALA A 119 15.44 -21.49 17.22
CA ALA A 119 14.23 -20.98 16.59
C ALA A 119 14.51 -19.57 16.06
N ASN A 120 14.21 -19.33 14.79
CA ASN A 120 14.32 -18.01 14.17
C ASN A 120 13.02 -17.72 13.43
N GLN A 121 12.39 -16.61 13.79
CA GLN A 121 11.21 -16.10 13.10
C GLN A 121 11.64 -15.06 12.06
N GLY A 122 11.20 -15.24 10.80
CA GLY A 122 11.38 -14.27 9.72
C GLY A 122 10.52 -13.01 9.89
N TYR A 123 10.53 -12.14 8.88
CA TYR A 123 9.59 -11.03 8.79
C TYR A 123 8.23 -11.52 8.29
N PHE A 124 7.17 -10.79 8.63
CA PHE A 124 5.90 -10.92 7.93
C PHE A 124 5.95 -10.07 6.67
N GLU A 125 5.55 -10.65 5.55
CA GLU A 125 5.54 -9.99 4.24
C GLU A 125 4.15 -10.11 3.63
N PHE A 126 3.62 -8.99 3.14
CA PHE A 126 2.44 -8.95 2.28
C PHE A 126 2.87 -8.59 0.87
N LEU A 127 2.46 -9.42 -0.08
CA LEU A 127 2.83 -9.30 -1.48
C LEU A 127 1.59 -9.00 -2.33
N PRO A 128 1.74 -8.21 -3.40
CA PRO A 128 0.69 -8.04 -4.40
C PRO A 128 0.33 -9.39 -5.03
N ILE A 129 -0.95 -9.56 -5.35
CA ILE A 129 -1.44 -10.82 -5.95
C ILE A 129 -0.82 -11.10 -7.33
N ASP A 130 -0.44 -10.04 -8.06
CA ASP A 130 0.20 -10.12 -9.37
C ASP A 130 1.72 -10.37 -9.29
N GLY A 131 2.28 -10.47 -8.08
CA GLY A 131 3.71 -10.69 -7.86
C GLY A 131 4.60 -9.50 -8.22
N SER A 132 4.04 -8.30 -8.40
CA SER A 132 4.83 -7.09 -8.68
C SER A 132 5.77 -6.76 -7.51
N LEU A 133 7.08 -6.86 -7.77
CA LEU A 133 8.14 -6.80 -6.76
C LEU A 133 8.31 -5.43 -6.05
N GLY A 134 7.61 -4.39 -6.55
CA GLY A 134 7.77 -3.00 -6.10
C GLY A 134 6.91 -2.58 -4.89
N ALA A 135 5.87 -3.34 -4.55
CA ALA A 135 4.92 -2.99 -3.49
C ALA A 135 4.86 -4.09 -2.42
N HIS A 136 5.96 -4.30 -1.70
CA HIS A 136 6.01 -5.25 -0.59
C HIS A 136 5.93 -4.52 0.76
N GLU A 137 5.05 -4.99 1.64
CA GLU A 137 4.99 -4.51 3.02
C GLU A 137 5.71 -5.50 3.93
N ARG A 138 6.72 -5.00 4.63
CA ARG A 138 7.51 -5.76 5.60
C ARG A 138 7.20 -5.29 7.01
N TYR A 139 6.75 -6.21 7.85
CA TYR A 139 6.47 -5.91 9.24
C TYR A 139 7.53 -6.50 10.17
N PRO A 140 8.03 -5.70 11.13
CA PRO A 140 9.04 -6.14 12.08
C PRO A 140 8.48 -7.21 13.02
N LYS A 141 9.40 -7.97 13.61
CA LYS A 141 9.12 -9.13 14.49
C LYS A 141 8.37 -8.78 15.78
N LYS A 142 8.25 -7.51 16.16
CA LYS A 142 7.77 -7.13 17.49
C LYS A 142 6.26 -7.32 17.63
N TYR A 143 5.93 -7.95 18.76
CA TYR A 143 4.62 -8.08 19.39
C TYR A 143 4.23 -6.76 20.06
#